data_AF-A0A7C8ZR95-F1
#
_entry.id   AF-A0A7C8ZR95-F1
#
_cell.length_a   1.000
_cell.length_b   1.000
_cell.length_c   1.000
_cell.angle_alpha   90.00
_cell.angle_beta   90.00
_cell.angle_gamma   90.00
#
_symmetry.space_group_name_H-M   'P 1'
#
loop_
_entity.id
_entity.type
_entity.pdbx_description
1 polymer ?
#
loop_
_entity_poly.entity_id
_entity_poly.type
_entity_poly.pdbx_seq_one_letter_code
_entity_poly.pdbx_strand_id
1 'polypeptide(L)'
;MAVYRLAVIIANPSNEDEFLLVKQIRPPKFGIEEYDSYIDSDLLDLPSIQLDSWQGESEIQVEGAELCADKLDLRKFDLRSALSQVSEQVGIERLVEERWRFWKYAEEADFGPGNPIHTVFITGQNAVVDGSNNVACQWMTRSECVKCLVEVKKDSNRIGPLVVTGILHEIGQSSKWGVPPYLPYQEYPSGVVLIPMSSRTSKPFRTTNLIVVAPETVAESQSDKGVVAHGDALIVDPGCSSRFHQELKDIVASLPRKLIVFVTHHHHDHVDGLSVIQKCNPDAILLAHENTMRRIGKDDWSLGYTSVMGSEEICVGEQEFRVIFAPGHTDGHMALLHINTHALIVGDHCVGQGSALLDSTAGGNMADYFQTTYKFLELSANVLIPMHGRVNLWPKHMLCGYLKNRRDRESSILKAIEEGRTTLFDIVATVYMNVDRGLWFAAASNVKLHVEHLAQQNRLPKGFSLETYKRSVATFADGMRD
;
A
#
# COMPACT_ATOMS: atom_id res chain seq x y z
N MET A 1 -18.20 7.21 8.29
CA MET A 1 -18.46 8.57 7.75
C MET A 1 -17.31 8.88 6.82
N ALA A 2 -17.54 9.33 5.57
CA ALA A 2 -16.42 9.66 4.67
C ALA A 2 -15.60 10.84 5.22
N VAL A 3 -14.31 10.88 4.87
CA VAL A 3 -13.44 12.03 5.12
C VAL A 3 -13.38 12.85 3.84
N TYR A 4 -13.61 14.16 3.94
CA TYR A 4 -13.54 15.05 2.79
C TYR A 4 -12.23 15.85 2.83
N ARG A 5 -11.61 16.02 1.67
CA ARG A 5 -10.36 16.77 1.50
C ARG A 5 -10.52 17.82 0.41
N LEU A 6 -9.93 18.98 0.64
CA LEU A 6 -9.74 20.01 -0.37
C LEU A 6 -8.29 19.94 -0.86
N ALA A 7 -8.09 19.81 -2.17
CA ALA A 7 -6.79 19.97 -2.82
C ALA A 7 -6.85 21.21 -3.73
N VAL A 8 -5.82 22.05 -3.69
CA VAL A 8 -5.83 23.34 -4.37
C VAL A 8 -4.75 23.37 -5.46
N ILE A 9 -5.16 23.66 -6.69
CA ILE A 9 -4.28 23.85 -7.84
C ILE A 9 -4.03 25.34 -8.01
N ILE A 10 -2.89 25.79 -7.50
CA ILE A 10 -2.44 27.19 -7.59
C ILE A 10 -1.62 27.33 -8.88
N ALA A 11 -2.16 28.03 -9.88
CA ALA A 11 -1.46 28.26 -11.15
C ALA A 11 -0.43 29.38 -11.03
N ASN A 12 0.69 29.28 -11.76
CA ASN A 12 1.69 30.35 -11.79
C ASN A 12 1.17 31.52 -12.65
N PRO A 13 1.08 32.76 -12.10
CA PRO A 13 0.60 33.91 -12.86
C PRO A 13 1.53 34.32 -14.03
N SER A 14 2.79 33.90 -13.99
CA SER A 14 3.78 34.19 -15.04
C SER A 14 3.96 33.05 -16.04
N ASN A 15 3.42 31.85 -15.76
CA ASN A 15 3.52 30.67 -16.61
C ASN A 15 2.29 29.76 -16.43
N GLU A 16 1.34 29.82 -17.35
CA GLU A 16 0.08 29.08 -17.24
C GLU A 16 0.23 27.55 -17.22
N ASP A 17 1.39 27.02 -17.63
CA ASP A 17 1.68 25.59 -17.62
C ASP A 17 2.22 25.08 -16.25
N GLU A 18 2.54 25.99 -15.34
CA GLU A 18 3.08 25.68 -14.02
C GLU A 18 2.02 25.76 -12.92
N PHE A 19 2.16 24.86 -11.95
CA PHE A 19 1.37 24.86 -10.72
C PHE A 19 2.28 24.65 -9.51
N LEU A 20 1.84 25.16 -8.35
CA LEU A 20 2.62 25.08 -7.12
C LEU A 20 2.43 23.73 -6.44
N LEU A 21 3.54 23.05 -6.15
CA LEU A 21 3.59 21.88 -5.30
C LEU A 21 4.21 22.23 -3.96
N VAL A 22 3.74 21.54 -2.91
CA VAL A 22 4.29 21.66 -1.57
C VAL A 22 4.96 20.37 -1.15
N LYS A 23 6.10 20.53 -0.48
CA LYS A 23 6.83 19.45 0.14
C LYS A 23 6.04 18.90 1.32
N GLN A 24 5.61 17.65 1.21
CA GLN A 24 4.84 16.96 2.22
C GLN A 24 5.68 16.72 3.48
N ILE A 25 5.03 16.87 4.63
CA ILE A 25 5.68 16.69 5.93
C ILE A 25 5.97 15.20 6.13
N ARG A 26 7.25 14.89 6.37
CA ARG A 26 7.66 13.52 6.73
C ARG A 26 7.03 13.12 8.08
N PRO A 27 6.70 11.84 8.27
CA PRO A 27 6.28 11.34 9.57
C PRO A 27 7.33 11.64 10.66
N PRO A 28 6.91 11.72 11.94
CA PRO A 28 7.82 11.99 13.04
C PRO A 28 8.85 10.87 13.21
N LYS A 29 10.05 11.26 13.63
CA LYS A 29 11.14 10.36 13.99
C LYS A 29 10.77 9.43 15.15
N PHE A 30 11.38 8.26 15.18
CA PHE A 30 11.17 7.26 16.23
C PHE A 30 12.01 7.54 17.49
N GLY A 31 13.05 8.38 17.40
CA GLY A 31 14.00 8.60 18.49
C GLY A 31 15.00 7.46 18.65
N ILE A 32 15.20 6.67 17.59
CA ILE A 32 16.10 5.51 17.55
C ILE A 32 17.06 5.75 16.39
N GLU A 33 18.34 5.95 16.69
CA GLU A 33 19.37 6.36 15.71
C GLU A 33 19.41 5.45 14.47
N GLU A 34 19.36 4.13 14.67
CA GLU A 34 19.30 3.14 13.58
C GLU A 34 18.14 3.42 12.63
N TYR A 35 16.94 3.66 13.15
CA TYR A 35 15.73 3.83 12.35
C TYR A 35 15.63 5.24 11.74
N ASP A 36 16.02 6.25 12.50
CA ASP A 36 16.01 7.64 12.05
C ASP A 36 17.10 7.93 11.01
N SER A 37 18.04 7.00 10.79
CA SER A 37 19.00 7.03 9.69
C SER A 37 18.39 6.69 8.33
N TYR A 38 17.26 5.95 8.29
CA TYR A 38 16.55 5.62 7.07
C TYR A 38 15.59 6.75 6.69
N ILE A 39 16.05 7.64 5.80
CA ILE A 39 15.31 8.84 5.41
C ILE A 39 14.64 8.62 4.05
N ASP A 40 13.31 8.77 4.01
CA ASP A 40 12.55 8.81 2.77
C ASP A 40 12.82 10.11 1.99
N SER A 41 12.90 10.00 0.66
CA SER A 41 13.01 11.17 -0.21
C SER A 41 11.83 12.11 -0.09
N ASP A 42 12.08 13.38 -0.40
CA ASP A 42 11.05 14.41 -0.41
C ASP A 42 9.90 14.00 -1.34
N LEU A 43 8.68 14.31 -0.90
CA LEU A 43 7.46 14.10 -1.66
C LEU A 43 6.85 15.47 -1.92
N LEU A 44 6.69 15.82 -3.19
CA LEU A 44 5.98 17.01 -3.65
C LEU A 44 4.58 16.59 -4.06
N ASP A 45 3.56 17.28 -3.55
CA ASP A 45 2.18 17.03 -3.95
C ASP A 45 1.38 18.34 -3.90
N LEU A 46 0.13 18.31 -4.38
CA LEU A 46 -0.76 19.46 -4.28
C LEU A 46 -0.99 19.82 -2.80
N PRO A 47 -1.00 21.13 -2.46
CA PRO A 47 -1.39 21.54 -1.12
C PRO A 47 -2.83 21.10 -0.87
N SER A 48 -3.06 20.51 0.30
CA SER A 48 -4.36 19.94 0.62
C SER A 48 -4.63 19.91 2.11
N ILE A 49 -5.91 19.91 2.47
CA ILE A 49 -6.36 19.88 3.87
C ILE A 49 -7.68 19.12 4.00
N GLN A 50 -7.90 18.51 5.16
CA GLN A 50 -9.20 17.93 5.48
C GLN A 50 -10.25 19.05 5.57
N LEU A 51 -11.44 18.80 5.03
CA LEU A 51 -12.58 19.69 5.13
C LEU A 51 -13.38 19.37 6.40
N ASP A 52 -13.52 20.36 7.27
CA ASP A 52 -14.34 20.26 8.46
C ASP A 52 -15.79 20.69 8.16
N SER A 53 -16.74 19.99 8.78
CA SER A 53 -18.16 20.30 8.63
C SER A 53 -18.48 21.67 9.22
N TRP A 54 -19.35 22.41 8.54
CA TRP A 54 -19.72 23.77 8.89
C TRP A 54 -21.24 23.91 8.99
N GLN A 55 -21.70 24.65 10.02
CA GLN A 55 -23.13 24.92 10.25
C GLN A 55 -23.57 26.31 9.80
N GLY A 56 -22.66 27.15 9.28
CA GLY A 56 -22.99 28.45 8.68
C GLY A 56 -23.04 28.39 7.14
N GLU A 57 -23.31 29.52 6.48
CA GLU A 57 -23.09 29.65 5.04
C GLU A 57 -21.62 30.00 4.80
N SER A 58 -20.90 29.17 4.03
CA SER A 58 -19.56 29.52 3.56
C SER A 58 -19.66 30.71 2.60
N GLU A 59 -18.95 31.80 2.88
CA GLU A 59 -18.90 32.99 2.02
C GLU A 59 -18.03 32.78 0.76
N ILE A 60 -17.25 31.69 0.71
CA ILE A 60 -16.42 31.37 -0.45
C ILE A 60 -17.28 30.69 -1.51
N GLN A 61 -17.42 31.35 -2.66
CA GLN A 61 -18.06 30.77 -3.83
C GLN A 61 -17.03 30.04 -4.69
N VAL A 62 -17.36 28.81 -5.07
CA VAL A 62 -16.60 28.02 -6.04
C VAL A 62 -17.46 27.90 -7.29
N GLU A 63 -17.05 28.55 -8.37
CA GLU A 63 -17.71 28.49 -9.68
C GLU A 63 -17.63 27.06 -10.21
N GLY A 64 -18.76 26.50 -10.69
CA GLY A 64 -18.82 25.13 -11.19
C GLY A 64 -19.04 24.06 -10.11
N ALA A 65 -19.22 24.44 -8.84
CA ALA A 65 -19.48 23.49 -7.75
C ALA A 65 -20.77 22.68 -7.93
N GLU A 66 -21.71 23.16 -8.75
CA GLU A 66 -22.92 22.43 -9.13
C GLU A 66 -22.62 21.10 -9.84
N LEU A 67 -21.44 20.96 -10.46
CA LEU A 67 -21.00 19.73 -11.16
C LEU A 67 -20.75 18.55 -10.22
N CYS A 68 -20.62 18.79 -8.91
CA CYS A 68 -20.46 17.72 -7.91
C CYS A 68 -21.54 17.76 -6.82
N ALA A 69 -22.59 18.58 -6.97
CA ALA A 69 -23.59 18.83 -5.92
C ALA A 69 -24.42 17.59 -5.53
N ASP A 70 -24.53 16.60 -6.41
CA ASP A 70 -25.14 15.29 -6.15
C ASP A 70 -24.30 14.43 -5.20
N LYS A 71 -22.97 14.62 -5.21
CA LYS A 71 -22.00 13.87 -4.39
C LYS A 71 -21.58 14.63 -3.14
N LEU A 72 -21.42 15.95 -3.26
CA LEU A 72 -20.92 16.82 -2.21
C LEU A 72 -21.49 18.24 -2.30
N ASP A 73 -22.13 18.68 -1.21
CA ASP A 73 -22.52 20.08 -1.06
C ASP A 73 -21.40 20.87 -0.36
N LEU A 74 -20.57 21.56 -1.13
CA LEU A 74 -19.42 22.34 -0.61
C LEU A 74 -19.82 23.43 0.39
N ARG A 75 -21.08 23.89 0.37
CA ARG A 75 -21.59 24.90 1.32
C ARG A 75 -21.63 24.39 2.76
N LYS A 76 -21.57 23.07 2.96
CA LYS A 76 -21.58 22.42 4.27
C LYS A 76 -20.18 22.32 4.92
N PHE A 77 -19.17 22.95 4.33
CA PHE A 77 -17.78 22.92 4.82
C PHE A 77 -17.20 24.33 4.98
N ASP A 78 -16.25 24.47 5.90
CA ASP A 78 -15.55 25.73 6.13
C ASP A 78 -14.40 25.91 5.13
N LEU A 79 -14.77 26.32 3.90
CA LEU A 79 -13.79 26.57 2.84
C LEU A 79 -12.84 27.72 3.17
N ARG A 80 -13.28 28.70 3.96
CA ARG A 80 -12.44 29.85 4.35
C ARG A 80 -11.28 29.38 5.24
N SER A 81 -11.58 28.59 6.28
CA SER A 81 -10.54 28.01 7.12
C SER A 81 -9.64 27.06 6.34
N ALA A 82 -10.21 26.21 5.47
CA ALA A 82 -9.44 25.30 4.65
C ALA A 82 -8.43 26.03 3.75
N LEU A 83 -8.85 27.11 3.08
CA LEU A 83 -7.99 27.93 2.22
C LEU A 83 -6.95 28.72 3.01
N SER A 84 -7.28 29.14 4.24
CA SER A 84 -6.30 29.77 5.14
C SER A 84 -5.19 28.78 5.50
N GLN A 85 -5.54 27.55 5.86
CA GLN A 85 -4.56 26.49 6.19
C GLN A 85 -3.73 26.10 4.97
N VAL A 86 -4.32 26.07 3.77
CA VAL A 86 -3.57 25.89 2.52
C VAL A 86 -2.61 27.05 2.28
N SER A 87 -3.02 28.30 2.56
CA SER A 87 -2.14 29.48 2.46
C SER A 87 -0.91 29.36 3.36
N GLU A 88 -1.10 28.83 4.59
CA GLU A 88 0.01 28.56 5.52
C GLU A 88 0.98 27.51 4.99
N GLN A 89 0.49 26.44 4.35
CA GLN A 89 1.35 25.41 3.75
C GLN A 89 2.25 25.98 2.65
N VAL A 90 1.74 26.95 1.88
CA VAL A 90 2.49 27.57 0.77
C VAL A 90 3.29 28.81 1.21
N GLY A 91 3.14 29.25 2.46
CA GLY A 91 3.85 30.40 3.02
C GLY A 91 3.38 31.75 2.48
N ILE A 92 2.07 31.89 2.24
CA ILE A 92 1.46 33.12 1.70
C ILE A 92 0.52 33.71 2.76
N GLU A 93 0.59 35.02 2.99
CA GLU A 93 -0.24 35.71 4.00
C GLU A 93 -1.74 35.52 3.76
N ARG A 94 -2.16 35.47 2.48
CA ARG A 94 -3.53 35.16 2.09
C ARG A 94 -3.60 34.76 0.62
N LEU A 95 -4.25 33.64 0.32
CA LEU A 95 -4.76 33.38 -1.03
C LEU A 95 -5.91 34.37 -1.31
N VAL A 96 -5.58 35.51 -1.92
CA VAL A 96 -6.55 36.53 -2.31
C VAL A 96 -7.07 36.17 -3.69
N GLU A 97 -7.97 35.20 -3.75
CA GLU A 97 -8.73 34.95 -4.97
C GLU A 97 -10.13 35.51 -4.87
N GLU A 98 -10.49 36.32 -5.86
CA GLU A 98 -11.86 36.80 -6.04
C GLU A 98 -12.77 35.69 -6.59
N ARG A 99 -12.22 34.64 -7.22
CA ARG A 99 -12.98 33.56 -7.87
C ARG A 99 -12.24 32.21 -7.91
N TRP A 100 -12.66 31.27 -7.06
CA TRP A 100 -12.24 29.87 -7.12
C TRP A 100 -13.09 29.11 -8.15
N ARG A 101 -12.48 28.17 -8.89
CA ARG A 101 -13.19 27.31 -9.84
C ARG A 101 -13.10 25.85 -9.42
N PHE A 102 -14.21 25.13 -9.52
CA PHE A 102 -14.24 23.68 -9.38
C PHE A 102 -13.41 23.05 -10.50
N TRP A 103 -12.55 22.10 -10.12
CA TRP A 103 -11.71 21.38 -11.07
C TRP A 103 -12.18 19.93 -11.23
N LYS A 104 -12.22 19.18 -10.13
CA LYS A 104 -12.54 17.75 -10.15
C LYS A 104 -13.03 17.28 -8.79
N TYR A 105 -13.81 16.22 -8.79
CA TYR A 105 -14.14 15.45 -7.59
C TYR A 105 -13.68 14.00 -7.78
N ALA A 106 -12.93 13.47 -6.82
CA ALA A 106 -12.41 12.11 -6.85
C ALA A 106 -12.82 11.35 -5.59
N GLU A 107 -13.39 10.16 -5.80
CA GLU A 107 -13.70 9.20 -4.72
C GLU A 107 -12.55 8.20 -4.63
N GLU A 108 -12.02 8.02 -3.43
CA GLU A 108 -11.04 6.96 -3.18
C GLU A 108 -11.72 5.60 -3.12
N ALA A 109 -11.05 4.58 -3.65
CA ALA A 109 -11.49 3.22 -3.52
C ALA A 109 -11.48 2.74 -2.04
N ASP A 110 -12.34 1.77 -1.69
CA ASP A 110 -12.47 1.30 -0.30
C ASP A 110 -11.33 0.35 0.09
N PHE A 111 -10.16 0.93 0.34
CA PHE A 111 -8.98 0.22 0.82
C PHE A 111 -9.13 -0.28 2.27
N GLY A 112 -10.01 0.35 3.06
CA GLY A 112 -10.22 0.05 4.47
C GLY A 112 -8.95 0.09 5.36
N PRO A 113 -9.09 -0.19 6.66
CA PRO A 113 -10.34 -0.14 7.43
C PRO A 113 -10.76 1.30 7.77
N GLY A 114 -9.90 2.29 7.50
CA GLY A 114 -10.23 3.70 7.67
C GLY A 114 -11.37 4.15 6.76
N ASN A 115 -11.98 5.30 7.07
CA ASN A 115 -13.02 5.87 6.22
C ASN A 115 -12.49 6.19 4.81
N PRO A 116 -13.31 6.08 3.75
CA PRO A 116 -12.92 6.51 2.41
C PRO A 116 -12.66 8.02 2.38
N ILE A 117 -11.69 8.43 1.57
CA ILE A 117 -11.30 9.83 1.38
C ILE A 117 -11.91 10.34 0.07
N HIS A 118 -12.71 11.39 0.14
CA HIS A 118 -13.26 12.05 -1.05
C HIS A 118 -12.54 13.38 -1.21
N THR A 119 -11.94 13.60 -2.38
CA THR A 119 -11.12 14.80 -2.63
C THR A 119 -11.79 15.71 -3.64
N VAL A 120 -11.99 16.97 -3.26
CA VAL A 120 -12.41 18.04 -4.16
C VAL A 120 -11.16 18.80 -4.56
N PHE A 121 -10.98 18.93 -5.87
CA PHE A 121 -9.96 19.78 -6.47
C PHE A 121 -10.61 21.08 -6.88
N ILE A 122 -10.01 22.18 -6.47
CA ILE A 122 -10.33 23.51 -6.98
C ILE A 122 -9.07 24.13 -7.57
N THR A 123 -9.26 25.05 -8.50
CA THR A 123 -8.18 25.80 -9.12
C THR A 123 -8.41 27.30 -8.99
N GLY A 124 -7.30 28.01 -9.00
CA GLY A 124 -7.24 29.41 -8.71
C GLY A 124 -6.07 30.12 -9.38
N GLN A 125 -6.27 31.39 -9.74
CA GLN A 125 -5.26 32.30 -10.29
C GLN A 125 -5.10 33.49 -9.34
N ASN A 126 -3.85 33.85 -9.03
CA ASN A 126 -3.43 35.00 -8.21
C ASN A 126 -3.12 34.73 -6.74
N ALA A 127 -2.32 33.71 -6.48
CA ALA A 127 -1.44 33.77 -5.33
C ALA A 127 -0.16 34.52 -5.76
N VAL A 128 0.10 35.72 -5.24
CA VAL A 128 1.45 36.29 -5.28
C VAL A 128 2.28 35.44 -4.33
N VAL A 129 2.71 34.27 -4.82
CA VAL A 129 3.74 33.49 -4.16
C VAL A 129 5.03 34.18 -4.52
N ASP A 130 5.68 34.83 -3.56
CA ASP A 130 7.08 35.23 -3.74
C ASP A 130 7.93 33.94 -3.65
N GLY A 131 7.74 33.07 -4.65
CA GLY A 131 8.22 31.68 -4.69
C GLY A 131 9.73 31.56 -4.91
N SER A 132 10.46 32.67 -4.87
CA SER A 132 11.91 32.67 -5.04
C SER A 132 12.67 32.28 -3.77
N ASN A 133 12.02 32.24 -2.60
CA ASN A 133 12.72 32.02 -1.32
C ASN A 133 12.11 30.97 -0.36
N ASN A 134 10.98 30.31 -0.67
CA ASN A 134 10.42 29.28 0.21
C ASN A 134 10.88 27.87 -0.19
N VAL A 135 11.82 27.30 0.55
CA VAL A 135 12.40 25.95 0.34
C VAL A 135 11.34 24.82 0.42
N ALA A 136 10.13 25.11 0.92
CA ALA A 136 9.06 24.13 1.07
C ALA A 136 8.13 24.01 -0.16
N CYS A 137 8.22 24.90 -1.14
CA CYS A 137 7.36 24.89 -2.33
C CYS A 137 8.17 24.85 -3.62
N GLN A 138 7.58 24.31 -4.67
CA GLN A 138 8.22 24.24 -5.98
C GLN A 138 7.16 24.44 -7.09
N TRP A 139 7.44 25.36 -8.02
CA TRP A 139 6.69 25.46 -9.27
C TRP A 139 7.10 24.31 -10.19
N MET A 140 6.12 23.58 -10.72
CA MET A 140 6.36 22.48 -11.65
C MET A 140 5.34 22.50 -12.78
N THR A 141 5.80 22.18 -13.97
CA THR A 141 4.96 21.89 -15.12
C THR A 141 4.41 20.48 -15.07
N ARG A 142 3.37 20.22 -15.87
CA ARG A 142 2.84 18.85 -16.08
C ARG A 142 3.92 17.90 -16.60
N SER A 143 4.71 18.34 -17.58
CA SER A 143 5.77 17.55 -18.21
C SER A 143 6.88 17.16 -17.23
N GLU A 144 7.27 18.08 -16.33
CA GLU A 144 8.25 17.77 -15.28
C GLU A 144 7.71 16.75 -14.28
N CYS A 145 6.43 16.86 -13.88
CA CYS A 145 5.80 15.89 -12.99
C CYS A 145 5.74 14.50 -13.64
N VAL A 146 5.35 14.40 -14.91
CA VAL A 146 5.36 13.14 -15.67
C VAL A 146 6.77 12.56 -15.72
N LYS A 147 7.77 13.39 -16.01
CA LYS A 147 9.17 12.95 -16.03
C LYS A 147 9.61 12.38 -14.67
N CYS A 148 9.23 13.00 -13.56
CA CYS A 148 9.52 12.48 -12.22
C CYS A 148 8.82 11.15 -11.91
N LEU A 149 7.69 10.86 -12.55
CA LEU A 149 6.94 9.61 -12.37
C LEU A 149 7.44 8.46 -13.25
N VAL A 150 8.02 8.77 -14.42
CA VAL A 150 8.47 7.78 -15.41
C VAL A 150 9.98 7.56 -15.38
N GLU A 151 10.77 8.62 -15.18
CA GLU A 151 12.24 8.55 -15.03
C GLU A 151 12.63 8.49 -13.55
N VAL A 152 12.13 7.48 -12.84
CA VAL A 152 12.34 7.37 -11.40
C VAL A 152 13.81 7.12 -11.09
N LYS A 153 14.42 8.07 -10.38
CA LYS A 153 15.79 7.94 -9.86
C LYS A 153 15.75 7.61 -8.38
N LYS A 154 16.69 6.77 -7.96
CA LYS A 154 16.89 6.48 -6.55
C LYS A 154 17.16 7.78 -5.79
N ASP A 155 16.49 7.95 -4.67
CA ASP A 155 16.60 9.07 -3.75
C ASP A 155 16.17 10.46 -4.29
N SER A 156 15.59 10.57 -5.50
CA SER A 156 15.09 11.85 -6.03
C SER A 156 13.78 12.32 -5.39
N ASN A 157 13.45 13.60 -5.58
CA ASN A 157 12.11 14.11 -5.24
C ASN A 157 11.04 13.27 -5.94
N ARG A 158 9.98 12.96 -5.21
CA ARG A 158 8.85 12.13 -5.65
C ARG A 158 7.61 13.00 -5.86
N ILE A 159 6.72 12.56 -6.74
CA ILE A 159 5.43 13.23 -6.99
C ILE A 159 4.32 12.42 -6.31
N GLY A 160 3.48 13.10 -5.54
CA GLY A 160 2.39 12.50 -4.78
C GLY A 160 1.14 12.17 -5.60
N PRO A 161 0.21 11.41 -5.01
CA PRO A 161 -0.98 10.92 -5.69
C PRO A 161 -2.00 12.01 -6.04
N LEU A 162 -2.02 13.18 -5.36
CA LEU A 162 -2.98 14.23 -5.71
C LEU A 162 -2.62 14.91 -7.03
N VAL A 163 -1.34 15.06 -7.35
CA VAL A 163 -0.90 15.50 -8.69
C VAL A 163 -1.35 14.53 -9.76
N VAL A 164 -1.16 13.22 -9.52
CA VAL A 164 -1.59 12.18 -10.47
C VAL A 164 -3.10 12.22 -10.66
N THR A 165 -3.85 12.12 -9.57
CA THR A 165 -5.32 12.05 -9.57
C THR A 165 -5.96 13.35 -10.09
N GLY A 166 -5.43 14.49 -9.67
CA GLY A 166 -6.00 15.81 -9.93
C GLY A 166 -5.61 16.38 -11.29
N ILE A 167 -4.37 16.20 -11.73
CA ILE A 167 -3.82 16.90 -12.90
C ILE A 167 -3.47 15.94 -14.04
N LEU A 168 -2.79 14.82 -13.74
CA LEU A 168 -2.17 13.99 -14.78
C LEU A 168 -3.05 12.86 -15.31
N HIS A 169 -4.04 12.40 -14.55
CA HIS A 169 -4.92 11.28 -14.94
C HIS A 169 -5.73 11.53 -16.22
N GLU A 170 -5.75 12.77 -16.75
CA GLU A 170 -6.35 13.11 -18.05
C GLU A 170 -5.38 12.90 -19.24
N ILE A 171 -4.07 12.77 -19.00
CA ILE A 171 -3.02 12.70 -20.05
C ILE A 171 -2.73 11.24 -20.47
N GLY A 172 -3.32 10.25 -19.79
CA GLY A 172 -3.06 8.81 -20.03
C GLY A 172 -4.27 8.00 -20.52
N GLN A 173 -5.41 8.61 -20.86
CA GLN A 173 -6.57 7.87 -21.38
C GLN A 173 -6.42 7.47 -22.86
N SER A 174 -5.33 6.79 -23.19
CA SER A 174 -5.21 5.99 -24.40
C SER A 174 -4.91 4.52 -24.07
N SER A 175 -5.12 4.09 -22.82
CA SER A 175 -4.94 2.69 -22.45
C SER A 175 -5.93 1.82 -23.24
N LYS A 176 -5.43 0.82 -23.98
CA LYS A 176 -6.28 -0.21 -24.62
C LYS A 176 -7.17 -0.94 -23.61
N TRP A 177 -6.76 -0.95 -22.34
CA TRP A 177 -7.51 -1.47 -21.21
C TRP A 177 -8.04 -0.34 -20.33
N GLY A 178 -9.33 -0.39 -20.01
CA GLY A 178 -9.94 0.45 -18.97
C GLY A 178 -10.55 -0.43 -17.89
N VAL A 179 -10.39 -0.03 -16.63
CA VAL A 179 -11.08 -0.67 -15.50
C VAL A 179 -12.58 -0.61 -15.75
N PRO A 180 -13.35 -1.70 -15.52
CA PRO A 180 -14.81 -1.66 -15.63
C PRO A 180 -15.41 -0.45 -14.88
N PRO A 181 -16.23 0.41 -15.51
CA PRO A 181 -16.56 1.74 -14.98
C PRO A 181 -17.27 1.79 -13.61
N TYR A 182 -17.84 0.67 -13.18
CA TYR A 182 -18.54 0.55 -11.90
C TYR A 182 -17.61 0.13 -10.75
N LEU A 183 -16.35 -0.24 -11.04
CA LEU A 183 -15.38 -0.64 -10.04
C LEU A 183 -14.58 0.57 -9.54
N PRO A 184 -14.54 0.82 -8.23
CA PRO A 184 -13.65 1.82 -7.68
C PRO A 184 -12.21 1.32 -7.78
N TYR A 185 -11.30 2.20 -8.21
CA TYR A 185 -9.88 1.89 -8.32
C TYR A 185 -9.03 3.12 -8.00
N GLN A 186 -7.73 2.88 -7.79
CA GLN A 186 -6.72 3.93 -7.72
C GLN A 186 -5.55 3.56 -8.61
N GLU A 187 -5.11 4.47 -9.48
CA GLU A 187 -3.84 4.34 -10.18
C GLU A 187 -2.77 5.19 -9.50
N TYR A 188 -1.90 4.54 -8.71
CA TYR A 188 -0.70 5.18 -8.17
C TYR A 188 0.24 4.11 -7.60
N PRO A 189 1.53 4.08 -8.02
CA PRO A 189 2.17 4.98 -8.99
C PRO A 189 1.67 4.76 -10.42
N SER A 190 2.11 5.60 -11.37
CA SER A 190 1.67 5.56 -12.77
C SER A 190 1.82 4.16 -13.38
N GLY A 191 0.80 3.69 -14.09
CA GLY A 191 0.76 2.37 -14.72
C GLY A 191 0.44 1.21 -13.76
N VAL A 192 0.28 1.47 -12.46
CA VAL A 192 -0.08 0.45 -11.46
C VAL A 192 -1.47 0.75 -10.90
N VAL A 193 -2.44 -0.07 -11.31
CA VAL A 193 -3.84 0.07 -10.90
C VAL A 193 -4.13 -0.86 -9.72
N LEU A 194 -4.72 -0.32 -8.66
CA LEU A 194 -5.14 -1.04 -7.47
C LEU A 194 -6.67 -1.06 -7.41
N ILE A 195 -7.24 -2.26 -7.31
CA ILE A 195 -8.68 -2.49 -7.18
C ILE A 195 -8.89 -3.25 -5.86
N PRO A 196 -9.43 -2.60 -4.80
CA PRO A 196 -9.69 -3.30 -3.55
C PRO A 196 -10.88 -4.25 -3.70
N MET A 197 -10.58 -5.53 -3.88
CA MET A 197 -11.55 -6.60 -4.07
C MET A 197 -12.00 -7.15 -2.73
N SER A 198 -13.32 -7.24 -2.50
CA SER A 198 -13.85 -7.85 -1.28
C SER A 198 -13.46 -9.33 -1.19
N SER A 199 -12.73 -9.69 -0.14
CA SER A 199 -12.03 -10.98 -0.01
C SER A 199 -12.26 -11.63 1.36
N ARG A 200 -11.73 -12.85 1.55
CA ARG A 200 -11.77 -13.58 2.84
C ARG A 200 -10.64 -13.17 3.79
N THR A 201 -10.32 -11.88 3.82
CA THR A 201 -9.25 -11.34 4.66
C THR A 201 -9.66 -11.23 6.14
N SER A 202 -8.67 -11.08 7.01
CA SER A 202 -8.87 -10.87 8.44
C SER A 202 -9.27 -9.44 8.77
N LYS A 203 -10.12 -9.28 9.79
CA LYS A 203 -10.42 -7.95 10.35
C LYS A 203 -9.12 -7.25 10.81
N PRO A 204 -9.03 -5.93 10.65
CA PRO A 204 -10.11 -5.00 10.32
C PRO A 204 -10.35 -4.81 8.81
N PHE A 205 -9.53 -5.42 7.95
CA PHE A 205 -9.69 -5.31 6.51
C PHE A 205 -10.91 -6.08 6.01
N ARG A 206 -11.39 -5.67 4.84
CA ARG A 206 -12.53 -6.28 4.13
C ARG A 206 -12.20 -6.60 2.68
N THR A 207 -11.05 -6.11 2.21
CA THR A 207 -10.62 -6.16 0.83
C THR A 207 -9.15 -6.57 0.75
N THR A 208 -8.81 -7.22 -0.37
CA THR A 208 -7.44 -7.43 -0.84
C THR A 208 -7.24 -6.60 -2.11
N ASN A 209 -6.13 -5.90 -2.22
CA ASN A 209 -5.81 -5.11 -3.40
C ASN A 209 -5.41 -6.05 -4.54
N LEU A 210 -6.31 -6.23 -5.52
CA LEU A 210 -5.95 -6.75 -6.81
C LEU A 210 -5.12 -5.69 -7.54
N ILE A 211 -3.90 -6.03 -7.93
CA ILE A 211 -3.04 -5.13 -8.71
C ILE A 211 -3.11 -5.53 -10.18
N VAL A 212 -3.31 -4.54 -11.04
CA VAL A 212 -3.39 -4.73 -12.49
C VAL A 212 -2.43 -3.77 -13.18
N VAL A 213 -1.65 -4.31 -14.11
CA VAL A 213 -0.73 -3.55 -14.98
C VAL A 213 -0.97 -3.99 -16.41
N ALA A 214 -1.35 -3.07 -17.28
CA ALA A 214 -1.68 -3.35 -18.68
C ALA A 214 -1.28 -2.15 -19.57
N PRO A 215 0.01 -2.05 -19.97
CA PRO A 215 0.53 -0.93 -20.75
C PRO A 215 0.02 -0.93 -22.20
N GLU A 216 0.15 0.22 -22.87
CA GLU A 216 -0.31 0.43 -24.25
C GLU A 216 0.59 -0.22 -25.30
N THR A 217 1.91 -0.09 -25.11
CA THR A 217 2.91 -0.59 -26.05
C THR A 217 3.37 -1.98 -25.65
N VAL A 218 3.19 -2.93 -26.56
CA VAL A 218 3.83 -4.24 -26.46
C VAL A 218 5.24 -4.07 -26.99
N ALA A 219 6.25 -4.10 -26.12
CA ALA A 219 7.64 -4.13 -26.57
C ALA A 219 7.90 -5.45 -27.30
N GLU A 220 8.53 -5.38 -28.47
CA GLU A 220 9.07 -6.59 -29.13
C GLU A 220 10.19 -7.15 -28.25
N SER A 221 10.04 -8.41 -27.83
CA SER A 221 10.95 -9.10 -26.93
C SER A 221 12.38 -9.08 -27.49
N GLN A 222 13.27 -8.31 -26.87
CA GLN A 222 14.70 -8.58 -26.95
C GLN A 222 14.98 -9.67 -25.91
N SER A 223 15.65 -10.74 -26.32
CA SER A 223 15.90 -11.87 -25.42
C SER A 223 16.89 -11.44 -24.34
N ASP A 224 16.39 -10.91 -23.23
CA ASP A 224 17.22 -10.56 -22.10
C ASP A 224 17.35 -11.77 -21.16
N LYS A 225 18.60 -12.18 -20.95
CA LYS A 225 18.92 -13.27 -20.00
C LYS A 225 18.41 -12.89 -18.61
N GLY A 226 17.52 -13.69 -18.04
CA GLY A 226 17.00 -13.50 -16.67
C GLY A 226 15.51 -13.20 -16.58
N VAL A 227 14.86 -12.91 -17.72
CA VAL A 227 13.40 -12.74 -17.78
C VAL A 227 12.71 -14.11 -17.76
N VAL A 228 11.85 -14.35 -16.76
CA VAL A 228 11.12 -15.61 -16.58
C VAL A 228 9.78 -15.65 -17.32
N ALA A 229 9.19 -14.48 -17.59
CA ALA A 229 7.92 -14.38 -18.30
C ALA A 229 7.80 -13.05 -19.06
N HIS A 230 7.17 -13.11 -20.23
CA HIS A 230 6.76 -11.95 -21.01
C HIS A 230 5.25 -11.98 -21.17
N GLY A 231 4.58 -10.88 -20.86
CA GLY A 231 3.12 -10.73 -20.98
C GLY A 231 2.75 -9.36 -21.52
N ASP A 232 1.47 -9.20 -21.83
CA ASP A 232 0.88 -7.92 -22.24
C ASP A 232 0.06 -7.31 -21.09
N ALA A 233 -0.23 -8.11 -20.05
CA ALA A 233 -0.83 -7.66 -18.80
C ALA A 233 -0.34 -8.52 -17.63
N LEU A 234 -0.42 -7.96 -16.43
CA LEU A 234 -0.12 -8.60 -15.16
C LEU A 234 -1.27 -8.39 -14.18
N ILE A 235 -1.66 -9.46 -13.51
CA ILE A 235 -2.49 -9.46 -12.30
C ILE A 235 -1.66 -9.95 -11.12
N VAL A 236 -1.73 -9.27 -9.99
CA VAL A 236 -1.15 -9.72 -8.71
C VAL A 236 -2.26 -10.00 -7.71
N ASP A 237 -2.21 -11.19 -7.09
CA ASP A 237 -3.12 -11.65 -6.02
C ASP A 237 -4.61 -11.48 -6.35
N PRO A 238 -5.19 -12.34 -7.23
CA PRO A 238 -6.58 -12.24 -7.65
C PRO A 238 -7.60 -12.68 -6.59
N GLY A 239 -7.24 -12.69 -5.31
CA GLY A 239 -8.11 -13.15 -4.24
C GLY A 239 -9.33 -12.25 -4.08
N CYS A 240 -10.50 -12.86 -4.26
CA CYS A 240 -11.78 -12.21 -4.05
C CYS A 240 -12.80 -13.26 -3.60
N SER A 241 -13.80 -12.86 -2.82
CA SER A 241 -14.84 -13.79 -2.40
C SER A 241 -15.75 -14.17 -3.58
N SER A 242 -16.36 -15.35 -3.52
CA SER A 242 -17.16 -15.91 -4.62
C SER A 242 -18.28 -15.00 -5.15
N ARG A 243 -18.81 -14.11 -4.29
CA ARG A 243 -19.81 -13.11 -4.66
C ARG A 243 -19.30 -12.11 -5.70
N PHE A 244 -18.00 -11.84 -5.73
CA PHE A 244 -17.36 -10.85 -6.61
C PHE A 244 -16.59 -11.50 -7.77
N HIS A 245 -16.77 -12.81 -8.00
CA HIS A 245 -16.17 -13.48 -9.14
C HIS A 245 -16.59 -12.86 -10.48
N GLN A 246 -17.80 -12.30 -10.60
CA GLN A 246 -18.21 -11.64 -11.84
C GLN A 246 -17.36 -10.40 -12.14
N GLU A 247 -17.06 -9.60 -11.11
CA GLU A 247 -16.19 -8.42 -11.26
C GLU A 247 -14.79 -8.82 -11.72
N LEU A 248 -14.22 -9.87 -11.13
CA LEU A 248 -12.93 -10.41 -11.58
C LEU A 248 -12.98 -10.91 -13.04
N LYS A 249 -14.08 -11.57 -13.45
CA LYS A 249 -14.25 -11.99 -14.86
C LYS A 249 -14.27 -10.79 -15.80
N ASP A 250 -14.98 -9.72 -15.43
CA ASP A 250 -15.11 -8.52 -16.25
C ASP A 250 -13.74 -7.82 -16.39
N ILE A 251 -12.95 -7.77 -15.32
CA ILE A 251 -11.55 -7.33 -15.35
C ILE A 251 -10.74 -8.21 -16.31
N VAL A 252 -10.72 -9.53 -16.12
CA VAL A 252 -9.92 -10.46 -16.94
C VAL A 252 -10.34 -10.41 -18.42
N ALA A 253 -11.64 -10.28 -18.70
CA ALA A 253 -12.16 -10.21 -20.06
C ALA A 253 -11.75 -8.92 -20.79
N SER A 254 -11.50 -7.84 -20.05
CA SER A 254 -11.01 -6.57 -20.60
C SER A 254 -9.50 -6.54 -20.83
N LEU A 255 -8.74 -7.47 -20.24
CA LEU A 255 -7.28 -7.52 -20.35
C LEU A 255 -6.81 -8.23 -21.64
N PRO A 256 -5.61 -7.90 -22.14
CA PRO A 256 -4.91 -8.70 -23.14
C PRO A 256 -4.82 -10.19 -22.77
N ARG A 257 -4.91 -11.05 -23.79
CA ARG A 257 -4.91 -12.52 -23.59
C ARG A 257 -3.61 -13.05 -22.99
N LYS A 258 -2.45 -12.47 -23.33
CA LYS A 258 -1.14 -12.87 -22.81
C LYS A 258 -0.94 -12.34 -21.39
N LEU A 259 -1.71 -12.91 -20.47
CA LEU A 259 -1.80 -12.50 -19.07
C LEU A 259 -0.77 -13.25 -18.22
N ILE A 260 -0.02 -12.51 -17.42
CA ILE A 260 0.76 -13.06 -16.31
C ILE A 260 -0.07 -12.90 -15.03
N VAL A 261 -0.10 -13.96 -14.22
CA VAL A 261 -0.66 -13.93 -12.87
C VAL A 261 0.48 -14.16 -11.90
N PHE A 262 0.69 -13.24 -10.98
CA PHE A 262 1.64 -13.40 -9.89
C PHE A 262 0.91 -13.57 -8.58
N VAL A 263 1.34 -14.54 -7.78
CA VAL A 263 0.81 -14.75 -6.43
C VAL A 263 1.92 -14.52 -5.42
N THR A 264 1.70 -13.61 -4.48
CA THR A 264 2.64 -13.31 -3.41
C THR A 264 2.76 -14.47 -2.44
N HIS A 265 1.63 -15.06 -2.03
CA HIS A 265 1.56 -16.23 -1.16
C HIS A 265 0.19 -16.92 -1.21
N HIS A 266 0.07 -18.05 -0.50
CA HIS A 266 -1.03 -19.01 -0.67
C HIS A 266 -2.31 -18.72 0.14
N HIS A 267 -2.37 -17.65 0.95
CA HIS A 267 -3.57 -17.40 1.75
C HIS A 267 -4.77 -17.11 0.85
N HIS A 268 -5.94 -17.55 1.33
CA HIS A 268 -7.18 -17.59 0.53
C HIS A 268 -7.53 -16.25 -0.12
N ASP A 269 -7.40 -15.17 0.64
CA ASP A 269 -7.68 -13.81 0.19
C ASP A 269 -6.70 -13.28 -0.87
N HIS A 270 -5.71 -14.05 -1.29
CA HIS A 270 -4.80 -13.78 -2.42
C HIS A 270 -5.04 -14.72 -3.60
N VAL A 271 -5.54 -15.94 -3.37
CA VAL A 271 -5.58 -17.02 -4.38
C VAL A 271 -6.98 -17.44 -4.82
N ASP A 272 -8.04 -17.06 -4.10
CA ASP A 272 -9.40 -17.56 -4.35
C ASP A 272 -9.92 -17.28 -5.77
N GLY A 273 -9.46 -16.21 -6.42
CA GLY A 273 -9.83 -15.89 -7.80
C GLY A 273 -9.03 -16.63 -8.87
N LEU A 274 -8.01 -17.42 -8.52
CA LEU A 274 -7.23 -18.19 -9.50
C LEU A 274 -8.11 -19.10 -10.35
N SER A 275 -9.10 -19.76 -9.74
CA SER A 275 -10.04 -20.63 -10.46
C SER A 275 -10.89 -19.89 -11.49
N VAL A 276 -11.14 -18.59 -11.26
CA VAL A 276 -11.85 -17.71 -12.20
C VAL A 276 -10.94 -17.36 -13.37
N ILE A 277 -9.70 -16.95 -13.09
CA ILE A 277 -8.73 -16.63 -14.14
C ILE A 277 -8.49 -17.85 -15.02
N GLN A 278 -8.25 -19.02 -14.43
CA GLN A 278 -8.02 -20.28 -15.15
C GLN A 278 -9.13 -20.59 -16.15
N LYS A 279 -10.40 -20.34 -15.77
CA LYS A 279 -11.56 -20.60 -16.62
C LYS A 279 -11.72 -19.57 -17.74
N CYS A 280 -11.40 -18.30 -17.49
CA CYS A 280 -11.58 -17.22 -18.45
C CYS A 280 -10.39 -17.08 -19.41
N ASN A 281 -9.20 -17.37 -18.92
CA ASN A 281 -7.94 -17.28 -19.63
C ASN A 281 -7.04 -18.49 -19.29
N PRO A 282 -7.28 -19.66 -19.90
CA PRO A 282 -6.50 -20.87 -19.64
C PRO A 282 -5.05 -20.79 -20.12
N ASP A 283 -4.70 -19.78 -20.92
CA ASP A 283 -3.34 -19.55 -21.41
C ASP A 283 -2.53 -18.62 -20.48
N ALA A 284 -3.11 -18.18 -19.36
CA ALA A 284 -2.44 -17.31 -18.40
C ALA A 284 -1.24 -18.01 -17.75
N ILE A 285 -0.14 -17.26 -17.59
CA ILE A 285 1.09 -17.75 -16.98
C ILE A 285 1.06 -17.46 -15.48
N LEU A 286 0.92 -18.49 -14.65
CA LEU A 286 0.99 -18.35 -13.20
C LEU A 286 2.46 -18.39 -12.72
N LEU A 287 2.87 -17.36 -11.99
CA LEU A 287 4.15 -17.24 -11.31
C LEU A 287 3.94 -17.23 -9.81
N ALA A 288 4.61 -18.14 -9.10
CA ALA A 288 4.54 -18.21 -7.64
C ALA A 288 5.75 -18.99 -7.09
N HIS A 289 6.06 -18.81 -5.81
CA HIS A 289 7.06 -19.64 -5.15
C HIS A 289 6.58 -21.09 -4.99
N GLU A 290 7.49 -22.06 -5.02
CA GLU A 290 7.14 -23.48 -4.92
C GLU A 290 6.39 -23.82 -3.62
N ASN A 291 6.82 -23.29 -2.47
CA ASN A 291 6.14 -23.50 -1.19
C ASN A 291 4.72 -22.91 -1.16
N THR A 292 4.49 -21.84 -1.91
CA THR A 292 3.16 -21.25 -2.08
C THR A 292 2.29 -22.18 -2.91
N MET A 293 2.79 -22.66 -4.06
CA MET A 293 2.05 -23.57 -4.93
C MET A 293 1.72 -24.92 -4.28
N ARG A 294 2.59 -25.45 -3.40
CA ARG A 294 2.30 -26.70 -2.66
C ARG A 294 1.09 -26.59 -1.73
N ARG A 295 0.67 -25.38 -1.37
CA ARG A 295 -0.47 -25.10 -0.48
C ARG A 295 -1.71 -24.60 -1.23
N ILE A 296 -1.62 -24.39 -2.54
CA ILE A 296 -2.76 -24.04 -3.39
C ILE A 296 -3.43 -25.33 -3.86
N GLY A 297 -4.75 -25.42 -3.70
CA GLY A 297 -5.52 -26.60 -4.09
C GLY A 297 -5.63 -26.75 -5.60
N LYS A 298 -5.78 -27.99 -6.09
CA LYS A 298 -6.02 -28.24 -7.51
C LYS A 298 -7.34 -27.65 -8.03
N ASP A 299 -8.30 -27.45 -7.14
CA ASP A 299 -9.58 -26.79 -7.48
C ASP A 299 -9.41 -25.29 -7.73
N ASP A 300 -8.37 -24.69 -7.12
CA ASP A 300 -8.01 -23.28 -7.32
C ASP A 300 -7.15 -23.10 -8.57
N TRP A 301 -6.13 -23.95 -8.74
CA TRP A 301 -5.29 -23.99 -9.94
C TRP A 301 -4.81 -25.41 -10.26
N SER A 302 -5.18 -25.91 -11.43
CA SER A 302 -4.81 -27.24 -11.93
C SER A 302 -3.89 -27.20 -13.15
N LEU A 303 -3.69 -26.02 -13.75
CA LEU A 303 -2.79 -25.85 -14.89
C LEU A 303 -1.32 -25.82 -14.45
N GLY A 304 -0.41 -25.76 -15.43
CA GLY A 304 1.01 -25.54 -15.16
C GLY A 304 1.26 -24.18 -14.48
N TYR A 305 2.40 -24.07 -13.81
CA TYR A 305 2.90 -22.82 -13.24
C TYR A 305 4.42 -22.75 -13.43
N THR A 306 4.97 -21.55 -13.32
CA THR A 306 6.43 -21.33 -13.32
C THR A 306 6.85 -20.93 -11.90
N SER A 307 7.73 -21.72 -11.30
CA SER A 307 8.27 -21.41 -9.98
C SER A 307 9.25 -20.24 -10.07
N VAL A 308 9.16 -19.30 -9.12
CA VAL A 308 10.11 -18.18 -8.97
C VAL A 308 10.82 -18.24 -7.63
N MET A 309 12.07 -17.79 -7.59
CA MET A 309 13.00 -17.91 -6.46
C MET A 309 13.44 -16.56 -5.88
N GLY A 310 13.12 -15.44 -6.54
CA GLY A 310 13.36 -14.09 -6.00
C GLY A 310 14.54 -13.34 -6.60
N SER A 311 14.91 -13.65 -7.83
CA SER A 311 15.91 -12.92 -8.62
C SER A 311 15.51 -12.74 -10.09
N GLU A 312 14.38 -13.31 -10.49
CA GLU A 312 13.87 -13.29 -11.85
C GLU A 312 13.27 -11.93 -12.20
N GLU A 313 13.26 -11.64 -13.50
CA GLU A 313 12.61 -10.45 -14.05
C GLU A 313 11.36 -10.85 -14.85
N ILE A 314 10.37 -9.98 -14.85
CA ILE A 314 9.10 -10.16 -15.57
C ILE A 314 8.89 -8.91 -16.42
N CYS A 315 8.61 -9.11 -17.71
CA CYS A 315 8.30 -8.01 -18.63
C CYS A 315 6.83 -8.03 -18.99
N VAL A 316 6.16 -6.89 -18.82
CA VAL A 316 4.76 -6.67 -19.17
C VAL A 316 4.73 -5.49 -20.12
N GLY A 317 4.66 -5.73 -21.43
CA GLY A 317 4.93 -4.69 -22.43
C GLY A 317 6.27 -3.98 -22.17
N GLU A 318 6.22 -2.67 -21.95
CA GLU A 318 7.38 -1.81 -21.59
C GLU A 318 7.64 -1.67 -20.07
N GLN A 319 6.82 -2.32 -19.24
CA GLN A 319 6.95 -2.30 -17.78
C GLN A 319 7.76 -3.50 -17.30
N GLU A 320 8.75 -3.25 -16.45
CA GLU A 320 9.65 -4.25 -15.91
C GLU A 320 9.42 -4.48 -14.42
N PHE A 321 9.43 -5.74 -14.01
CA PHE A 321 9.31 -6.14 -12.61
C PHE A 321 10.45 -7.05 -12.22
N ARG A 322 10.94 -6.91 -10.99
CA ARG A 322 11.85 -7.87 -10.37
C ARG A 322 11.15 -8.61 -9.26
N VAL A 323 11.24 -9.93 -9.30
CA VAL A 323 10.74 -10.80 -8.25
C VAL A 323 11.70 -10.78 -7.06
N ILE A 324 11.16 -10.61 -5.85
CA ILE A 324 11.92 -10.52 -4.61
C ILE A 324 11.44 -11.59 -3.64
N PHE A 325 12.33 -12.54 -3.28
CA PHE A 325 12.02 -13.47 -2.19
C PHE A 325 11.99 -12.73 -0.86
N ALA A 326 10.89 -12.91 -0.12
CA ALA A 326 10.52 -12.11 1.04
C ALA A 326 9.91 -12.98 2.16
N PRO A 327 10.62 -14.03 2.64
CA PRO A 327 10.09 -14.90 3.69
C PRO A 327 9.90 -14.13 4.99
N GLY A 328 9.07 -14.70 5.87
CA GLY A 328 8.80 -14.16 7.20
C GLY A 328 7.31 -14.21 7.51
N HIS A 329 6.47 -13.69 6.61
CA HIS A 329 5.02 -13.88 6.69
C HIS A 329 4.64 -15.35 6.45
N THR A 330 5.16 -15.95 5.37
CA THR A 330 5.19 -17.39 5.11
C THR A 330 6.57 -17.78 4.57
N ASP A 331 6.86 -19.08 4.46
CA ASP A 331 8.09 -19.62 3.86
C ASP A 331 8.14 -19.57 2.33
N GLY A 332 7.08 -19.07 1.69
CA GLY A 332 6.97 -18.91 0.24
C GLY A 332 6.50 -17.53 -0.18
N HIS A 333 6.55 -16.55 0.73
CA HIS A 333 6.13 -15.19 0.44
C HIS A 333 7.11 -14.49 -0.51
N MET A 334 6.55 -13.83 -1.51
CA MET A 334 7.27 -13.09 -2.54
C MET A 334 6.73 -11.66 -2.64
N ALA A 335 7.60 -10.73 -2.99
CA ALA A 335 7.27 -9.35 -3.35
C ALA A 335 7.66 -9.07 -4.82
N LEU A 336 7.08 -8.01 -5.39
CA LEU A 336 7.40 -7.53 -6.74
C LEU A 336 7.87 -6.07 -6.69
N LEU A 337 9.06 -5.81 -7.21
CA LEU A 337 9.54 -4.44 -7.42
C LEU A 337 9.19 -4.02 -8.84
N HIS A 338 8.32 -3.03 -9.00
CA HIS A 338 8.07 -2.37 -10.27
C HIS A 338 9.22 -1.42 -10.59
N ILE A 339 10.07 -1.77 -11.57
CA ILE A 339 11.33 -1.09 -11.84
C ILE A 339 11.08 0.35 -12.30
N ASN A 340 10.14 0.56 -13.21
CA ASN A 340 9.85 1.85 -13.84
C ASN A 340 9.47 2.94 -12.81
N THR A 341 8.71 2.57 -11.77
CA THR A 341 8.26 3.52 -10.73
C THR A 341 9.03 3.38 -9.40
N HIS A 342 9.92 2.40 -9.33
CA HIS A 342 10.59 1.96 -8.10
C HIS A 342 9.64 1.69 -6.92
N ALA A 343 8.43 1.19 -7.20
CA ALA A 343 7.45 0.84 -6.18
C ALA A 343 7.52 -0.65 -5.83
N LEU A 344 7.41 -0.96 -4.55
CA LEU A 344 7.46 -2.32 -4.05
C LEU A 344 6.06 -2.79 -3.68
N ILE A 345 5.57 -3.78 -4.41
CA ILE A 345 4.39 -4.56 -4.05
C ILE A 345 4.83 -5.56 -2.98
N VAL A 346 4.46 -5.29 -1.73
CA VAL A 346 5.07 -5.93 -0.55
C VAL A 346 4.33 -7.19 -0.11
N GLY A 347 3.20 -7.53 -0.75
CA GLY A 347 2.29 -8.57 -0.26
C GLY A 347 1.83 -8.27 1.18
N ASP A 348 1.76 -9.33 1.97
CA ASP A 348 1.44 -9.28 3.40
C ASP A 348 2.64 -9.08 4.35
N HIS A 349 3.81 -8.71 3.82
CA HIS A 349 4.94 -8.36 4.70
C HIS A 349 4.63 -7.12 5.55
N CYS A 350 3.88 -6.17 4.98
CA CYS A 350 3.33 -5.01 5.66
C CYS A 350 1.90 -4.76 5.16
N VAL A 351 1.04 -4.27 6.05
CA VAL A 351 -0.32 -3.82 5.74
C VAL A 351 -0.47 -2.33 6.03
N GLY A 352 -1.41 -1.67 5.34
CA GLY A 352 -1.62 -0.22 5.39
C GLY A 352 -2.10 0.31 6.75
N GLN A 353 -2.58 -0.55 7.63
CA GLN A 353 -2.94 -0.21 9.01
C GLN A 353 -2.75 -1.40 9.94
N GLY A 354 -2.17 -1.16 11.11
CA GLY A 354 -1.92 -2.20 12.11
C GLY A 354 -0.59 -2.92 11.87
N SER A 355 -0.58 -4.24 12.08
CA SER A 355 0.60 -5.08 11.91
C SER A 355 0.21 -6.38 11.20
N ALA A 356 1.03 -6.79 10.24
CA ALA A 356 0.91 -8.07 9.54
C ALA A 356 0.98 -9.26 10.51
N LEU A 357 0.15 -10.28 10.28
CA LEU A 357 0.32 -11.57 10.95
C LEU A 357 1.50 -12.31 10.33
N LEU A 358 2.19 -13.21 11.05
CA LEU A 358 3.11 -14.17 10.44
C LEU A 358 2.54 -15.58 10.66
N ASP A 359 2.40 -16.35 9.60
CA ASP A 359 1.78 -17.65 9.66
C ASP A 359 2.80 -18.73 10.06
N SER A 360 2.87 -18.97 11.37
CA SER A 360 3.73 -20.02 11.94
C SER A 360 3.41 -21.44 11.45
N THR A 361 2.23 -21.68 10.86
CA THR A 361 1.85 -22.99 10.30
C THR A 361 2.33 -23.18 8.87
N ALA A 362 2.65 -22.08 8.19
CA ALA A 362 3.23 -22.04 6.85
C ALA A 362 4.69 -21.52 6.86
N GLY A 363 5.43 -21.80 7.94
CA GLY A 363 6.86 -21.49 8.05
C GLY A 363 7.21 -20.02 8.29
N GLY A 364 6.21 -19.16 8.51
CA GLY A 364 6.42 -17.78 8.93
C GLY A 364 7.19 -17.70 10.25
N ASN A 365 8.18 -16.82 10.31
CA ASN A 365 9.06 -16.66 11.47
C ASN A 365 9.66 -15.25 11.54
N MET A 366 10.07 -14.86 12.75
CA MET A 366 10.52 -13.50 13.00
C MET A 366 11.93 -13.22 12.46
N ALA A 367 12.81 -14.23 12.38
CA ALA A 367 14.17 -14.06 11.88
C ALA A 367 14.15 -13.64 10.41
N ASP A 368 13.43 -14.40 9.58
CA ASP A 368 13.23 -14.10 8.17
C ASP A 368 12.48 -12.77 7.99
N TYR A 369 11.48 -12.49 8.84
CA TYR A 369 10.76 -11.23 8.80
C TYR A 369 11.68 -10.02 9.01
N PHE A 370 12.55 -10.08 10.03
CA PHE A 370 13.54 -9.02 10.27
C PHE A 370 14.49 -8.88 9.08
N GLN A 371 15.04 -9.99 8.57
CA GLN A 371 15.97 -9.96 7.44
C GLN A 371 15.33 -9.39 6.17
N THR A 372 14.11 -9.81 5.83
CA THR A 372 13.33 -9.29 4.71
C THR A 372 13.03 -7.81 4.88
N THR A 373 12.71 -7.35 6.10
CA THR A 373 12.45 -5.93 6.35
C THR A 373 13.70 -5.07 6.11
N TYR A 374 14.88 -5.51 6.54
CA TYR A 374 16.14 -4.82 6.24
C TYR A 374 16.47 -4.83 4.74
N LYS A 375 16.24 -5.96 4.06
CA LYS A 375 16.36 -6.04 2.60
C LYS A 375 15.46 -5.02 1.91
N PHE A 376 14.22 -4.85 2.35
CA PHE A 376 13.29 -3.85 1.81
C PHE A 376 13.73 -2.40 2.09
N LEU A 377 14.31 -2.12 3.27
CA LEU A 377 14.92 -0.83 3.55
C LEU A 377 16.07 -0.51 2.58
N GLU A 378 16.93 -1.49 2.31
CA GLU A 378 18.06 -1.37 1.38
C GLU A 378 17.61 -1.19 -0.08
N LEU A 379 16.50 -1.83 -0.48
CA LEU A 379 15.88 -1.60 -1.79
C LEU A 379 15.51 -0.12 -1.98
N SER A 380 15.16 0.60 -0.90
CA SER A 380 14.83 2.03 -0.94
C SER A 380 13.74 2.37 -1.95
N ALA A 381 12.69 1.55 -1.98
CA ALA A 381 11.52 1.78 -2.83
C ALA A 381 10.92 3.17 -2.57
N ASN A 382 10.29 3.75 -3.59
CA ASN A 382 9.66 5.06 -3.50
C ASN A 382 8.24 5.01 -2.91
N VAL A 383 7.57 3.87 -3.03
CA VAL A 383 6.21 3.61 -2.54
C VAL A 383 6.13 2.15 -2.11
N LEU A 384 5.44 1.86 -1.00
CA LEU A 384 5.03 0.49 -0.68
C LEU A 384 3.56 0.30 -1.06
N ILE A 385 3.29 -0.80 -1.73
CA ILE A 385 1.94 -1.23 -2.11
C ILE A 385 1.62 -2.51 -1.33
N PRO A 386 0.90 -2.39 -0.20
CA PRO A 386 0.42 -3.56 0.53
C PRO A 386 -0.79 -4.19 -0.18
N MET A 387 -1.04 -5.46 0.11
CA MET A 387 -2.27 -6.13 -0.35
C MET A 387 -3.49 -5.78 0.49
N HIS A 388 -3.30 -5.12 1.63
CA HIS A 388 -4.39 -4.63 2.47
C HIS A 388 -4.16 -3.19 2.87
N GLY A 389 -5.15 -2.32 2.62
CA GLY A 389 -5.07 -0.89 2.90
C GLY A 389 -4.45 -0.06 1.78
N ARG A 390 -4.19 1.21 2.08
CA ARG A 390 -3.67 2.20 1.11
C ARG A 390 -2.19 1.99 0.81
N VAL A 391 -1.77 2.49 -0.35
CA VAL A 391 -0.35 2.71 -0.66
C VAL A 391 0.31 3.57 0.42
N ASN A 392 1.54 3.23 0.78
CA ASN A 392 2.33 4.01 1.72
C ASN A 392 3.38 4.85 1.01
N LEU A 393 3.34 6.16 1.27
CA LEU A 393 4.21 7.17 0.66
C LEU A 393 5.50 7.44 1.46
N TRP A 394 5.71 6.73 2.56
CA TRP A 394 6.89 6.86 3.44
C TRP A 394 7.47 5.47 3.74
N PRO A 395 7.93 4.76 2.68
CA PRO A 395 8.30 3.34 2.72
C PRO A 395 9.30 3.01 3.83
N LYS A 396 10.38 3.79 3.94
CA LYS A 396 11.41 3.54 4.96
C LYS A 396 10.85 3.76 6.36
N HIS A 397 10.09 4.84 6.56
CA HIS A 397 9.42 5.10 7.84
C HIS A 397 8.48 3.96 8.26
N MET A 398 7.64 3.46 7.34
CA MET A 398 6.73 2.35 7.61
C MET A 398 7.50 1.09 8.04
N LEU A 399 8.52 0.69 7.28
CA LEU A 399 9.33 -0.50 7.57
C LEU A 399 10.05 -0.38 8.92
N CYS A 400 10.63 0.79 9.23
CA CYS A 400 11.22 1.07 10.54
C CYS A 400 10.19 1.00 11.68
N GLY A 401 8.97 1.49 11.44
CA GLY A 401 7.86 1.36 12.39
C GLY A 401 7.50 -0.10 12.69
N TYR A 402 7.51 -0.96 11.66
CA TYR A 402 7.32 -2.40 11.84
C TYR A 402 8.45 -3.05 12.64
N LEU A 403 9.72 -2.74 12.32
CA LEU A 403 10.87 -3.20 13.09
C LEU A 403 10.76 -2.80 14.56
N LYS A 404 10.44 -1.53 14.83
CA LYS A 404 10.26 -1.00 16.17
C LYS A 404 9.14 -1.74 16.92
N ASN A 405 7.97 -1.88 16.30
CA ASN A 405 6.83 -2.56 16.91
C ASN A 405 7.15 -4.01 17.30
N ARG A 406 7.90 -4.73 16.47
CA ARG A 406 8.35 -6.10 16.77
C ARG A 406 9.37 -6.14 17.91
N ARG A 407 10.34 -5.22 17.93
CA ARG A 407 11.33 -5.13 19.03
C ARG A 407 10.67 -4.74 20.36
N ASP A 408 9.74 -3.79 20.35
CA ASP A 408 8.97 -3.40 21.54
C ASP A 408 8.16 -4.60 22.09
N ARG A 409 7.63 -5.44 21.19
CA ARG A 409 6.95 -6.69 21.58
C ARG A 409 7.91 -7.68 22.23
N GLU A 410 9.11 -7.87 21.67
CA GLU A 410 10.14 -8.71 22.30
C GLU A 410 10.52 -8.21 23.69
N SER A 411 10.73 -6.90 23.85
CA SER A 411 11.01 -6.29 25.15
C SER A 411 9.90 -6.54 26.16
N SER A 412 8.63 -6.44 25.73
CA SER A 412 7.47 -6.73 26.58
C SER A 412 7.41 -8.20 27.00
N ILE A 413 7.72 -9.12 26.08
CA ILE A 413 7.76 -10.57 26.35
C ILE A 413 8.91 -10.92 27.30
N LEU A 414 10.11 -10.38 27.07
CA LEU A 414 11.26 -10.58 27.95
C LEU A 414 10.96 -10.11 29.37
N LYS A 415 10.37 -8.91 29.51
CA LYS A 415 9.96 -8.38 30.82
C LYS A 415 8.97 -9.32 31.53
N ALA A 416 7.96 -9.83 30.83
CA ALA A 416 7.02 -10.79 31.42
C ALA A 416 7.73 -12.08 31.89
N ILE A 417 8.71 -12.58 31.14
CA ILE A 417 9.51 -13.75 31.51
C ILE A 417 10.38 -13.46 32.74
N GLU A 418 11.01 -12.28 32.81
CA GLU A 418 11.80 -11.84 33.97
C GLU A 418 10.95 -11.69 35.24
N GLU A 419 9.68 -11.31 35.09
CA GLU A 419 8.68 -11.27 36.17
C GLU A 419 8.13 -12.68 36.53
N GLY A 420 8.70 -13.74 35.96
CA GLY A 420 8.43 -15.12 36.33
C GLY A 420 7.34 -15.82 35.52
N ARG A 421 6.89 -15.26 34.39
CA ARG A 421 5.92 -15.95 33.51
C ARG A 421 6.62 -17.04 32.70
N THR A 422 6.17 -18.28 32.87
CA THR A 422 6.81 -19.48 32.29
C THR A 422 5.96 -20.17 31.23
N THR A 423 4.67 -19.86 31.13
CA THR A 423 3.74 -20.47 30.17
C THR A 423 3.30 -19.48 29.08
N LEU A 424 2.87 -20.00 27.92
CA LEU A 424 2.33 -19.18 26.83
C LEU A 424 1.12 -18.34 27.29
N PHE A 425 0.20 -18.95 28.02
CA PHE A 425 -0.98 -18.26 28.53
C PHE A 425 -0.60 -17.09 29.45
N ASP A 426 0.32 -17.31 30.39
CA ASP A 426 0.75 -16.27 31.33
C ASP A 426 1.41 -15.08 30.62
N ILE A 427 2.25 -15.36 29.62
CA ILE A 427 2.91 -14.33 28.82
C ILE A 427 1.86 -13.56 28.01
N VAL A 428 0.94 -14.25 27.33
CA VAL A 428 -0.15 -13.60 26.57
C VAL A 428 -1.02 -12.75 27.49
N ALA A 429 -1.43 -13.29 28.64
CA ALA A 429 -2.28 -12.59 29.59
C ALA A 429 -1.63 -11.34 30.18
N THR A 430 -0.29 -11.32 30.28
CA THR A 430 0.48 -10.16 30.72
C THR A 430 0.68 -9.16 29.58
N VAL A 431 1.20 -9.62 28.44
CA VAL A 431 1.63 -8.78 27.31
C VAL A 431 0.44 -8.21 26.51
N TYR A 432 -0.70 -8.89 26.53
CA TYR A 432 -1.93 -8.52 25.81
C TYR A 432 -3.10 -8.24 26.77
N MET A 433 -2.83 -7.87 28.03
CA MET A 433 -3.86 -7.67 29.06
C MET A 433 -4.97 -6.67 28.66
N ASN A 434 -4.64 -5.68 27.82
CA ASN A 434 -5.58 -4.64 27.36
C ASN A 434 -6.15 -4.92 25.96
N VAL A 435 -5.88 -6.10 25.40
CA VAL A 435 -6.43 -6.55 24.12
C VAL A 435 -7.60 -7.49 24.38
N ASP A 436 -8.66 -7.37 23.59
CA ASP A 436 -9.82 -8.26 23.64
C ASP A 436 -9.36 -9.74 23.66
N ARG A 437 -9.89 -10.50 24.62
CA ARG A 437 -9.56 -11.92 24.80
C ARG A 437 -9.89 -12.76 23.59
N GLY A 438 -10.88 -12.37 22.77
CA GLY A 438 -11.17 -13.02 21.49
C GLY A 438 -9.99 -12.97 20.50
N LEU A 439 -9.07 -12.02 20.66
CA LEU A 439 -7.86 -11.91 19.84
C LEU A 439 -6.64 -12.60 20.45
N TRP A 440 -6.77 -13.19 21.65
CA TRP A 440 -5.63 -13.81 22.33
C TRP A 440 -5.10 -15.04 21.60
N PHE A 441 -5.91 -15.68 20.75
CA PHE A 441 -5.44 -16.75 19.88
C PHE A 441 -4.35 -16.26 18.90
N ALA A 442 -4.65 -15.18 18.18
CA ALA A 442 -3.68 -14.55 17.28
C ALA A 442 -2.47 -14.00 18.06
N ALA A 443 -2.72 -13.42 19.24
CA ALA A 443 -1.66 -12.96 20.14
C ALA A 443 -0.73 -14.11 20.58
N ALA A 444 -1.27 -15.28 20.90
CA ALA A 444 -0.52 -16.45 21.33
C ALA A 444 0.42 -16.96 20.21
N SER A 445 -0.08 -17.03 18.96
CA SER A 445 0.77 -17.33 17.81
C SER A 445 1.90 -16.31 17.65
N ASN A 446 1.61 -15.01 17.82
CA ASN A 446 2.63 -13.97 17.76
C ASN A 446 3.66 -14.08 18.90
N VAL A 447 3.24 -14.35 20.14
CA VAL A 447 4.16 -14.59 21.28
C VAL A 447 5.08 -15.77 21.00
N LYS A 448 4.53 -16.87 20.46
CA LYS A 448 5.32 -18.05 20.07
C LYS A 448 6.48 -17.68 19.15
N LEU A 449 6.19 -16.94 18.07
CA LEU A 449 7.20 -16.51 17.10
C LEU A 449 8.30 -15.66 17.72
N HIS A 450 7.94 -14.72 18.60
CA HIS A 450 8.92 -13.90 19.30
C HIS A 450 9.78 -14.69 20.30
N VAL A 451 9.18 -15.60 21.08
CA VAL A 451 9.95 -16.44 22.02
C VAL A 451 10.91 -17.36 21.27
N GLU A 452 10.49 -17.93 20.15
CA GLU A 452 11.36 -18.74 19.28
C GLU A 452 12.54 -17.93 18.73
N HIS A 453 12.29 -16.71 18.27
CA HIS A 453 13.34 -15.80 17.79
C HIS A 453 14.32 -15.40 18.90
N LEU A 454 13.82 -15.03 20.08
CA LEU A 454 14.65 -14.73 21.25
C LEU A 454 15.49 -15.93 21.68
N ALA A 455 14.95 -17.16 21.57
CA ALA A 455 15.69 -18.38 21.83
C ALA A 455 16.84 -18.57 20.84
N GLN A 456 16.59 -18.39 19.53
CA GLN A 456 17.61 -18.47 18.49
C GLN A 456 18.76 -17.48 18.71
N GLN A 457 18.44 -16.29 19.24
CA GLN A 457 19.42 -15.25 19.56
C GLN A 457 20.11 -15.45 20.92
N ASN A 458 19.79 -16.51 21.67
CA ASN A 458 20.26 -16.73 23.06
C ASN A 458 19.95 -15.55 24.01
N ARG A 459 18.83 -14.86 23.79
CA ARG A 459 18.39 -13.69 24.56
C ARG A 459 17.38 -14.01 25.66
N LEU A 460 16.91 -15.25 25.76
CA LEU A 460 16.02 -15.67 26.85
C LEU A 460 16.77 -15.69 28.20
N PRO A 461 16.13 -15.30 29.33
CA PRO A 461 16.76 -15.31 30.64
C PRO A 461 17.29 -16.69 31.07
N LYS A 462 18.41 -16.74 31.80
CA LYS A 462 19.16 -17.97 32.17
C LYS A 462 18.39 -19.00 33.03
N GLY A 463 17.17 -18.71 33.47
CA GLY A 463 16.30 -19.64 34.21
C GLY A 463 15.02 -20.05 33.46
N PHE A 464 14.80 -19.55 32.25
CA PHE A 464 13.59 -19.83 31.51
C PHE A 464 13.64 -21.23 30.87
N SER A 465 12.75 -22.12 31.32
CA SER A 465 12.64 -23.48 30.78
C SER A 465 11.87 -23.48 29.46
N LEU A 466 12.59 -23.54 28.34
CA LEU A 466 11.98 -23.63 27.01
C LEU A 466 11.15 -24.92 26.84
N GLU A 467 11.51 -26.00 27.54
CA GLU A 467 10.71 -27.23 27.57
C GLU A 467 9.34 -27.02 28.21
N THR A 468 9.31 -26.37 29.38
CA THR A 468 8.05 -26.03 30.08
C THR A 468 7.19 -25.13 29.22
N TYR A 469 7.79 -24.10 28.62
CA TYR A 469 7.10 -23.21 27.70
C TYR A 469 6.50 -23.99 26.52
N LYS A 470 7.30 -24.79 25.81
CA LYS A 470 6.83 -25.60 24.66
C LYS A 470 5.70 -26.56 25.02
N ARG A 471 5.75 -27.18 26.21
CA ARG A 471 4.66 -28.02 26.72
C ARG A 471 3.37 -27.21 26.89
N SER A 472 3.45 -25.99 27.42
CA SER A 472 2.29 -25.11 27.56
C SER A 472 1.71 -24.64 26.22
N VAL A 473 2.52 -24.53 25.17
CA VAL A 473 2.04 -24.21 23.81
C VAL A 473 1.12 -25.33 23.31
N ALA A 474 1.50 -26.59 23.50
CA ALA A 474 0.68 -27.74 23.11
C ALA A 474 -0.64 -27.76 23.90
N THR A 475 -0.59 -27.56 25.21
CA THR A 475 -1.79 -27.50 26.06
C THR A 475 -2.72 -26.35 25.68
N PHE A 476 -2.18 -25.18 25.33
CA PHE A 476 -2.97 -24.04 24.86
C PHE A 476 -3.68 -24.36 23.53
N ALA A 477 -3.03 -25.10 22.63
CA ALA A 477 -3.64 -25.52 21.38
C ALA A 477 -4.76 -26.57 21.58
N ASP A 478 -4.60 -27.47 22.55
CA ASP A 478 -5.55 -28.53 22.85
C ASP A 478 -6.78 -28.03 23.62
N GLY A 479 -6.61 -27.17 24.64
CA GLY A 479 -7.70 -26.60 25.44
C GLY A 479 -8.62 -25.62 24.70
N MET A 480 -8.47 -25.50 23.39
CA MET A 480 -9.32 -24.73 22.49
C MET A 480 -10.10 -25.62 21.50
N ARG A 481 -9.90 -26.94 21.54
CA ARG A 481 -10.71 -27.90 20.76
C ARG A 481 -11.93 -28.40 21.54
N ASP A 482 -11.97 -28.15 22.84
CA ASP A 482 -13.09 -28.34 23.77
C ASP A 482 -13.77 -26.99 24.05
#